data_AF-A0A7Y0HF23-F1
#
_entry.id   AF-A0A7Y0HF23-F1
#
_cell.length_a   1.000
_cell.length_b   1.000
_cell.length_c   1.000
_cell.angle_alpha   90.00
_cell.angle_beta   90.00
_cell.angle_gamma   90.00
#
_symmetry.space_group_name_H-M   'P 1'
#
loop_
_entity.id
_entity.type
_entity.pdbx_description
1 polymer ?
#
loop_
_entity_poly.entity_id
_entity_poly.type
_entity_poly.pdbx_seq_one_letter_code
_entity_poly.pdbx_strand_id
1 'polypeptide(L)' 'MSKDKKKITKSMILRSVASSTAIETGATVKTIEKRLKANKLKYESLSLAI' A
#
# COMPACT_ATOMS: atom_id res chain seq x y z
N MET A 1 11.21 -9.73 -27.38
CA MET A 1 11.18 -9.14 -26.03
C MET A 1 10.16 -9.89 -25.20
N SER A 2 10.63 -10.76 -24.31
CA SER A 2 9.79 -11.58 -23.44
C SER A 2 8.93 -10.69 -22.55
N LYS A 3 7.60 -10.82 -22.65
CA LYS A 3 6.64 -10.17 -21.75
C LYS A 3 6.64 -10.92 -20.41
N ASP A 4 7.70 -10.75 -19.64
CA ASP A 4 7.69 -11.14 -18.23
C ASP A 4 6.69 -10.24 -17.50
N LYS A 5 5.46 -10.73 -17.30
CA LYS A 5 4.46 -10.05 -16.47
C LYS A 5 5.06 -9.89 -15.08
N LYS A 6 5.52 -8.68 -14.77
CA LYS A 6 6.08 -8.33 -13.46
C LYS A 6 5.00 -8.65 -12.42
N LYS A 7 5.27 -9.66 -11.58
CA LYS A 7 4.32 -10.05 -10.52
C LYS A 7 4.14 -8.86 -9.59
N ILE A 8 2.94 -8.31 -9.53
CA ILE A 8 2.61 -7.23 -8.62
C ILE A 8 2.49 -7.83 -7.22
N THR A 9 3.35 -7.38 -6.31
CA THR A 9 3.31 -7.82 -4.91
C THR A 9 2.40 -6.90 -4.10
N LYS A 10 1.83 -7.42 -3.01
CA LYS A 10 1.03 -6.62 -2.06
C LYS A 10 1.80 -5.41 -1.52
N SER A 11 3.12 -5.51 -1.39
CA SER A 11 3.99 -4.39 -1.00
C SER A 11 4.03 -3.26 -2.02
N MET A 12 3.94 -3.57 -3.32
CA MET A 12 3.84 -2.56 -4.38
C MET A 12 2.51 -1.81 -4.29
N ILE A 13 1.41 -2.53 -4.06
CA ILE A 13 0.08 -1.92 -3.91
C ILE A 13 0.03 -1.05 -2.66
N LEU A 14 0.53 -1.56 -1.53
CA LEU A 14 0.61 -0.81 -0.28
C LEU A 14 1.39 0.50 -0.46
N ARG A 15 2.52 0.45 -1.19
CA ARG A 15 3.33 1.63 -1.48
C ARG A 15 2.61 2.61 -2.40
N SER A 16 1.91 2.14 -3.43
CA SER A 16 1.11 3.02 -4.30
C SER A 16 0.01 3.74 -3.54
N VAL A 17 -0.74 3.02 -2.69
CA VAL A 17 -1.80 3.62 -1.85
C VAL A 17 -1.19 4.61 -0.87
N ALA A 18 -0.11 4.23 -0.16
CA ALA A 18 0.55 5.12 0.78
C ALA A 18 1.10 6.39 0.12
N SER A 19 1.60 6.30 -1.12
CA SER A 19 2.06 7.45 -1.90
C SER A 19 0.92 8.39 -2.29
N SER A 20 -0.20 7.86 -2.77
CA SER A 20 -1.39 8.68 -3.10
C SER A 20 -1.92 9.39 -1.86
N THR A 21 -2.05 8.67 -0.74
CA THR A 21 -2.48 9.25 0.53
C THR A 21 -1.47 10.28 1.06
N ALA A 22 -0.16 10.07 0.87
CA ALA A 22 0.86 11.03 1.30
C ALA A 22 0.76 12.36 0.55
N ILE A 23 0.47 12.32 -0.75
CA ILE A 23 0.26 13.52 -1.58
C ILE A 23 -0.99 14.26 -1.09
N GLU A 24 -2.09 13.54 -0.87
CA GLU A 24 -3.36 14.13 -0.48
C GLU A 24 -3.36 14.71 0.94
N THR A 25 -2.70 14.02 1.88
CA THR A 25 -2.72 14.38 3.31
C THR A 25 -1.52 15.20 3.76
N GLY A 26 -0.50 15.37 2.90
CA GLY A 26 0.77 16.01 3.25
C GLY A 26 1.63 15.23 4.26
N ALA A 27 1.18 14.06 4.71
CA ALA A 27 1.93 13.20 5.62
C ALA A 27 2.99 12.39 4.87
N THR A 28 4.07 12.01 5.57
CA THR A 28 5.12 11.21 4.93
C THR A 28 4.65 9.79 4.64
N VAL A 29 5.03 9.26 3.47
CA VAL A 29 4.73 7.88 3.03
C VAL A 29 5.06 6.86 4.12
N LYS A 30 6.24 7.01 4.76
CA LYS A 30 6.70 6.13 5.85
C LYS A 30 5.73 6.11 7.05
N THR A 31 5.14 7.25 7.38
CA THR A 31 4.17 7.36 8.48
C THR A 31 2.87 6.65 8.13
N ILE A 32 2.41 6.81 6.89
CA ILE A 32 1.19 6.14 6.38
C ILE A 32 1.41 4.63 6.29
N GLU A 33 2.55 4.17 5.77
CA GLU A 33 2.91 2.74 5.74
C GLU A 33 2.95 2.13 7.14
N LYS A 34 3.51 2.85 8.13
CA LYS A 34 3.53 2.41 9.53
C LYS A 34 2.12 2.30 10.10
N ARG A 35 1.24 3.27 9.81
CA ARG A 35 -0.16 3.27 10.25
C ARG A 35 -0.96 2.14 9.58
N LEU A 36 -0.76 1.89 8.29
CA LEU A 36 -1.40 0.80 7.55
C LEU A 36 -0.99 -0.57 8.10
N LYS A 37 0.30 -0.74 8.43
CA LYS A 37 0.79 -1.97 9.08
C LYS A 37 0.26 -2.14 10.50
N ALA A 38 0.24 -1.07 11.30
CA ALA A 38 -0.23 -1.11 12.68
C ALA A 38 -1.73 -1.39 12.79
N ASN A 39 -2.53 -0.84 11.87
CA ASN A 39 -3.98 -1.03 11.85
C ASN A 39 -4.41 -2.24 11.01
N LYS A 40 -3.48 -3.10 10.56
CA LYS A 40 -3.81 -4.28 9.77
C LYS A 40 -4.89 -5.12 10.45
N LEU A 41 -4.73 -5.40 11.75
CA LEU A 41 -5.67 -6.19 12.55
C LEU A 41 -7.07 -5.55 12.64
N LYS A 42 -7.14 -4.21 12.70
CA LYS A 42 -8.40 -3.46 12.79
C LYS A 42 -9.20 -3.54 11.48
N TYR A 43 -8.51 -3.74 10.35
CA TYR A 43 -9.09 -3.77 9.03
C TYR A 43 -8.87 -5.12 8.34
N GLU A 44 -8.67 -6.22 9.09
CA GLU A 44 -8.49 -7.57 8.51
C GLU A 44 -9.68 -8.00 7.64
N SER A 45 -10.88 -7.50 7.97
CA SER A 45 -12.10 -7.72 7.18
C SER A 45 -12.12 -6.95 5.86
N LEU A 46 -11.24 -5.97 5.68
CA LEU A 46 -11.09 -5.18 4.46
C LEU A 46 -9.83 -5.64 3.72
N SER A 47 -10.02 -6.43 2.66
CA SER A 47 -8.91 -6.79 1.79
C SER A 47 -8.46 -5.54 1.00
N LEU A 48 -7.28 -5.02 1.33
CA LEU A 48 -6.73 -3.81 0.69
C LEU A 48 -6.32 -4.03 -0.78
N ALA A 49 -6.32 -5.27 -1.27
CA ALA A 49 -6.19 -5.60 -2.69
C ALA A 49 -6.53 -7.09 -2.91
N ILE A 50 -7.45 -7.35 -3.84
CA ILE A 50 -7.64 -8.68 -4.44
C ILE A 50 -6.57 -8.95 -5.51
#